data_AF-A0A9E5ECZ1-F1
#
_entry.id   AF-A0A9E5ECZ1-F1
#
_cell.length_a   1.000
_cell.length_b   1.000
_cell.length_c   1.000
_cell.angle_alpha   90.00
_cell.angle_beta   90.00
_cell.angle_gamma   90.00
#
_symmetry.space_group_name_H-M   'P 1'
#
loop_
_entity.id
_entity.type
_entity.pdbx_description
1 polymer ?
#
loop_
_entity_poly.entity_id
_entity_poly.type
_entity_poly.pdbx_seq_one_letter_code
_entity_poly.pdbx_strand_id
1 'polypeptide(L)'
;MHNFLLKKIRSRQGGAWLLALTYIILGTVLRLSFLVASASEVTWSWTTFAALLIGFIFDIAMAGFFAIPFALISSFCKSERFRLFLIPLWCFGVFLFTFWKISEILFWQEFAVRFNFIAVDYLVYTSEVVKNIRESYNMPLIFLAVFSLAAGFYFLWRKCGYTQLWSEGVVEDATPHWWTPMLLVVPVLVIPSYSY
;
A
#
# COMPACT_ATOMS: atom_id res chain seq x y z
N MET A 1 0.81 11.13 -20.41
CA MET A 1 0.60 10.41 -19.13
C MET A 1 0.70 11.33 -17.91
N HIS A 2 1.71 12.21 -17.83
CA HIS A 2 1.91 13.17 -16.71
C HIS A 2 0.67 14.04 -16.39
N ASN A 3 0.03 14.64 -17.39
CA ASN A 3 -1.15 15.49 -17.19
C ASN A 3 -2.39 14.74 -16.65
N PHE A 4 -2.48 13.43 -16.88
CA PHE A 4 -3.61 12.63 -16.39
C PHE A 4 -3.50 12.36 -14.89
N LEU A 5 -2.31 11.95 -14.42
CA LEU A 5 -2.06 11.71 -13.00
C LEU A 5 -2.20 12.99 -12.17
N LEU A 6 -1.64 14.11 -12.65
CA LEU A 6 -1.79 15.40 -11.96
C LEU A 6 -3.26 15.83 -11.85
N LYS A 7 -4.05 15.64 -12.92
CA LYS A 7 -5.50 15.91 -12.89
C LYS A 7 -6.23 15.02 -11.88
N LYS A 8 -5.82 13.75 -11.73
CA LYS A 8 -6.41 12.82 -10.75
C LYS A 8 -5.97 13.12 -9.33
N ILE A 9 -4.74 13.58 -9.11
CA ILE A 9 -4.26 14.03 -7.81
C ILE A 9 -4.95 15.35 -7.42
N ARG A 10 -5.13 16.27 -8.36
CA ARG A 10 -5.91 17.52 -8.21
C ARG A 10 -7.42 17.27 -8.33
N SER A 11 -7.88 16.27 -7.58
CA SER A 11 -9.29 15.90 -7.45
C SER A 11 -9.57 15.60 -5.99
N ARG A 12 -10.84 15.51 -5.60
CA ARG A 12 -11.23 15.10 -4.25
C ARG A 12 -10.62 13.75 -3.88
N GLN A 13 -10.48 12.88 -4.88
CA GLN A 13 -9.94 11.52 -4.79
C GLN A 13 -8.42 11.45 -4.81
N GLY A 14 -7.71 12.59 -4.83
CA GLY A 14 -6.26 12.63 -4.89
C GLY A 14 -5.57 11.80 -3.81
N GLY A 15 -6.11 11.82 -2.58
CA GLY A 15 -5.59 11.01 -1.48
C GLY A 15 -5.65 9.50 -1.75
N ALA A 16 -6.69 9.00 -2.43
CA ALA A 16 -6.80 7.58 -2.80
C ALA A 16 -5.71 7.18 -3.80
N TRP A 17 -5.45 8.03 -4.80
CA TRP A 17 -4.35 7.82 -5.74
C TRP A 17 -2.98 7.87 -5.07
N LEU A 18 -2.77 8.79 -4.12
CA LEU A 18 -1.54 8.86 -3.35
C LEU A 18 -1.35 7.63 -2.44
N LEU A 19 -2.43 7.08 -1.85
CA LEU A 19 -2.37 5.81 -1.12
C LEU A 19 -1.97 4.66 -2.05
N ALA A 20 -2.63 4.53 -3.20
CA ALA A 20 -2.33 3.47 -4.16
C ALA A 20 -0.87 3.56 -4.64
N LEU A 21 -0.39 4.75 -4.99
CA LEU A 21 1.02 4.96 -5.37
C LEU A 21 1.98 4.62 -4.23
N THR A 22 1.64 4.98 -2.99
CA THR A 22 2.46 4.62 -1.81
C THR A 22 2.56 3.11 -1.65
N TYR A 23 1.46 2.37 -1.81
CA TYR A 23 1.46 0.91 -1.75
C TYR A 23 2.33 0.29 -2.87
N ILE A 24 2.20 0.78 -4.11
CA ILE A 24 2.99 0.28 -5.25
C ILE A 24 4.48 0.54 -5.06
N ILE A 25 4.87 1.71 -4.54
CA ILE A 25 6.26 2.04 -4.23
C ILE A 25 6.80 1.08 -3.16
N LEU A 26 6.07 0.92 -2.05
CA LEU A 26 6.43 0.01 -0.98
C LEU A 26 6.57 -1.45 -1.47
N GLY A 27 5.61 -1.94 -2.25
CA GLY A 27 5.63 -3.30 -2.80
C GLY A 27 6.79 -3.52 -3.77
N THR A 28 7.07 -2.54 -4.64
CA THR A 28 8.18 -2.60 -5.59
C THR A 28 9.53 -2.60 -4.87
N VAL A 29 9.72 -1.71 -3.89
CA VAL A 29 10.94 -1.69 -3.08
C VAL A 29 11.12 -3.02 -2.37
N LEU A 30 10.08 -3.53 -1.69
CA LEU A 30 10.17 -4.81 -0.98
C LEU A 30 10.54 -5.96 -1.92
N ARG A 31 9.88 -6.05 -3.08
CA ARG A 31 10.14 -7.11 -4.07
C ARG A 31 11.56 -7.05 -4.61
N LEU A 32 12.07 -5.86 -4.91
CA LEU A 32 13.46 -5.70 -5.36
C LEU A 32 14.45 -6.04 -4.25
N SER A 33 14.16 -5.66 -3.00
CA SER A 33 14.97 -6.04 -1.84
C SER A 33 15.05 -7.54 -1.65
N PHE A 34 13.94 -8.28 -1.80
CA PHE A 34 13.96 -9.75 -1.74
C PHE A 34 14.72 -10.38 -2.90
N LEU A 35 14.61 -9.85 -4.12
CA LEU A 35 15.42 -10.32 -5.24
C LEU A 35 16.91 -10.14 -4.98
N VAL A 36 17.30 -8.98 -4.43
CA VAL A 36 18.70 -8.70 -4.06
C VAL A 36 19.16 -9.63 -2.94
N ALA A 37 18.33 -9.86 -1.91
CA ALA A 37 18.64 -10.76 -0.81
C ALA A 37 18.83 -12.21 -1.26
N SER A 38 18.09 -12.67 -2.27
CA SER A 38 18.18 -14.03 -2.84
C SER A 38 18.99 -14.10 -4.14
N ALA A 39 19.80 -13.09 -4.46
CA ALA A 39 20.45 -12.98 -5.77
C ALA A 39 21.38 -14.17 -6.10
N SER A 40 21.94 -14.83 -5.09
CA SER A 40 22.79 -16.03 -5.23
C SER A 40 22.00 -17.33 -5.38
N GLU A 41 20.73 -17.34 -4.97
CA GLU A 41 19.87 -18.53 -4.95
C GLU A 41 18.95 -18.59 -6.17
N VAL A 42 18.68 -17.42 -6.78
CA VAL A 42 17.77 -17.29 -7.91
C VAL A 42 18.48 -17.57 -9.23
N THR A 43 17.81 -18.31 -10.11
CA THR A 43 18.26 -18.47 -11.50
C THR A 43 17.88 -17.25 -12.32
N TRP A 44 18.85 -16.56 -12.91
CA TRP A 44 18.66 -15.37 -13.75
C TRP A 44 18.10 -15.75 -15.13
N SER A 45 16.79 -16.03 -15.18
CA SER A 45 16.08 -16.42 -16.40
C SER A 45 14.77 -15.65 -16.56
N TRP A 46 14.11 -15.86 -17.69
CA TRP A 46 12.81 -15.22 -17.98
C TRP A 46 11.76 -15.47 -16.89
N THR A 47 11.80 -16.62 -16.20
CA THR A 47 10.84 -16.93 -15.13
C THR A 47 10.96 -15.97 -13.94
N THR A 48 12.18 -15.58 -13.57
CA THR A 48 12.43 -14.60 -12.50
C THR A 48 11.90 -13.22 -12.88
N PHE A 49 12.16 -12.78 -14.12
CA PHE A 49 11.62 -11.51 -14.61
C PHE A 49 10.09 -11.52 -14.73
N ALA A 50 9.51 -12.64 -15.18
CA ALA A 50 8.07 -12.84 -15.22
C ALA A 50 7.46 -12.81 -13.80
N ALA A 51 8.10 -13.46 -12.82
CA ALA A 51 7.67 -13.41 -11.42
C ALA A 51 7.68 -11.99 -10.85
N LEU A 52 8.69 -11.16 -11.21
CA LEU A 52 8.72 -9.75 -10.81
C LEU A 52 7.55 -8.96 -11.42
N LEU A 53 7.26 -9.18 -12.70
CA LEU A 53 6.16 -8.50 -13.40
C LEU A 53 4.81 -8.92 -12.83
N ILE A 54 4.60 -10.23 -12.61
CA ILE A 54 3.39 -10.76 -12.00
C ILE A 54 3.20 -10.17 -10.60
N GLY A 55 4.27 -10.15 -9.80
CA GLY A 55 4.26 -9.50 -8.48
C GLY A 55 3.88 -8.02 -8.56
N PHE A 56 4.32 -7.30 -9.59
CA PHE A 56 3.99 -5.89 -9.78
C PHE A 56 2.52 -5.68 -10.14
N ILE A 57 1.95 -6.55 -10.97
CA ILE A 57 0.53 -6.56 -11.30
C ILE A 57 -0.31 -6.81 -10.03
N PHE A 58 0.10 -7.75 -9.18
CA PHE A 58 -0.54 -7.98 -7.88
C PHE A 58 -0.44 -6.75 -6.97
N ASP A 59 0.69 -6.05 -6.93
CA ASP A 59 0.81 -4.81 -6.14
C ASP A 59 -0.16 -3.72 -6.65
N ILE A 60 -0.34 -3.58 -7.96
CA ILE A 60 -1.30 -2.62 -8.55
C ILE A 60 -2.73 -2.99 -8.12
N ALA A 61 -3.08 -4.28 -8.17
CA ALA A 61 -4.40 -4.72 -7.78
C ALA A 61 -4.69 -4.50 -6.29
N MET A 62 -3.73 -4.87 -5.43
CA MET A 62 -3.83 -4.66 -3.99
C MET A 62 -3.86 -3.17 -3.63
N ALA A 63 -3.08 -2.33 -4.33
CA ALA A 63 -3.13 -0.89 -4.18
C ALA A 63 -4.52 -0.32 -4.53
N GLY A 64 -5.14 -0.82 -5.61
CA GLY A 64 -6.51 -0.50 -5.97
C GLY A 64 -7.47 -0.89 -4.86
N PHE A 65 -7.46 -2.17 -4.46
CA PHE A 65 -8.30 -2.73 -3.41
C PHE A 65 -8.23 -1.94 -2.10
N PHE A 66 -7.02 -1.70 -1.59
CA PHE A 66 -6.84 -1.01 -0.31
C PHE A 66 -7.13 0.49 -0.38
N ALA A 67 -7.10 1.11 -1.56
CA ALA A 67 -7.51 2.50 -1.72
C ALA A 67 -9.04 2.68 -1.77
N ILE A 68 -9.83 1.62 -2.00
CA ILE A 68 -11.30 1.70 -2.11
C ILE A 68 -11.95 2.30 -0.85
N PRO A 69 -11.67 1.84 0.39
CA PRO A 69 -12.32 2.41 1.58
C PRO A 69 -12.08 3.90 1.73
N PHE A 70 -10.84 4.34 1.47
CA PHE A 70 -10.49 5.76 1.49
C PHE A 70 -11.22 6.53 0.39
N ALA A 71 -11.28 5.98 -0.84
CA ALA A 71 -11.98 6.60 -1.96
C ALA A 71 -13.48 6.76 -1.70
N LEU A 72 -14.11 5.75 -1.09
CA LEU A 72 -15.52 5.79 -0.69
C LEU A 72 -15.76 6.88 0.37
N ILE A 73 -14.95 6.93 1.43
CA ILE A 73 -15.08 7.96 2.46
C ILE A 73 -14.88 9.35 1.83
N SER A 74 -13.82 9.52 1.04
CA SER A 74 -13.52 10.75 0.30
C SER A 74 -14.68 11.19 -0.61
N SER A 75 -15.43 10.24 -1.18
CA SER A 75 -16.61 10.51 -2.03
C SER A 75 -17.78 11.18 -1.32
N PHE A 76 -17.85 11.13 0.00
CA PHE A 76 -18.88 11.83 0.79
C PHE A 76 -18.37 13.13 1.40
N CYS A 77 -17.06 13.42 1.29
CA CYS A 77 -16.43 14.62 1.82
C CYS A 77 -16.66 15.80 0.88
N LYS A 78 -17.59 16.71 1.20
CA LYS A 78 -17.88 17.89 0.37
C LYS A 78 -17.30 19.20 0.92
N SER A 79 -16.76 19.19 2.14
CA SER A 79 -16.26 20.39 2.82
C SER A 79 -14.78 20.31 3.15
N GLU A 80 -14.12 21.46 3.17
CA GLU A 80 -12.70 21.58 3.57
C GLU A 80 -12.47 21.13 5.02
N ARG A 81 -13.43 21.38 5.93
CA ARG A 81 -13.32 20.93 7.33
C ARG A 81 -13.31 19.41 7.46
N PHE A 82 -14.14 18.72 6.68
CA PHE A 82 -14.17 17.24 6.73
C PHE A 82 -12.84 16.65 6.25
N ARG A 83 -12.09 17.38 5.42
CA ARG A 83 -10.82 16.93 4.89
C ARG A 83 -9.67 16.90 5.91
N LEU A 84 -9.76 17.70 6.97
CA LEU A 84 -8.85 17.58 8.10
C LEU A 84 -8.91 16.18 8.74
N PHE A 85 -10.04 15.47 8.61
CA PHE A 85 -10.17 14.08 9.04
C PHE A 85 -9.61 13.07 8.01
N LEU A 86 -9.51 13.44 6.73
CA LEU A 86 -8.93 12.57 5.70
C LEU A 86 -7.40 12.46 5.81
N ILE A 87 -6.72 13.48 6.33
CA ILE A 87 -5.27 13.44 6.52
C ILE A 87 -4.84 12.35 7.53
N PRO A 88 -5.35 12.31 8.78
CA PRO A 88 -4.99 11.25 9.72
C PRO A 88 -5.44 9.87 9.23
N LEU A 89 -6.59 9.77 8.54
CA LEU A 89 -7.04 8.52 7.92
C LEU A 89 -6.06 8.05 6.82
N TRP A 90 -5.55 8.98 6.01
CA TRP A 90 -4.54 8.68 4.99
C TRP A 90 -3.24 8.21 5.64
N CYS A 91 -2.76 8.90 6.67
CA CYS A 91 -1.58 8.51 7.44
C CYS A 91 -1.75 7.12 8.08
N PHE A 92 -2.95 6.83 8.60
CA PHE A 92 -3.28 5.50 9.14
C PHE A 92 -3.24 4.41 8.06
N GLY A 93 -3.73 4.69 6.85
CA GLY A 93 -3.59 3.78 5.71
C GLY A 93 -2.13 3.45 5.39
N VAL A 94 -1.26 4.46 5.33
CA VAL A 94 0.19 4.25 5.08
C VAL A 94 0.86 3.52 6.25
N PHE A 95 0.45 3.80 7.50
CA PHE A 95 0.90 3.05 8.67
C PHE A 95 0.59 1.56 8.50
N LEU A 96 -0.64 1.19 8.12
CA LEU A 96 -1.02 -0.20 7.89
C LEU A 96 -0.21 -0.85 6.77
N PHE A 97 0.02 -0.12 5.66
CA PHE A 97 0.84 -0.64 4.55
C PHE A 97 2.27 -0.89 4.98
N THR A 98 2.86 0.04 5.73
CA THR A 98 4.24 -0.07 6.21
C THR A 98 4.36 -1.21 7.24
N PHE A 99 3.42 -1.30 8.17
CA PHE A 99 3.33 -2.40 9.13
C PHE A 99 3.25 -3.74 8.41
N TRP A 100 2.36 -3.86 7.42
CA TRP A 100 2.23 -5.06 6.60
C TRP A 100 3.55 -5.45 5.94
N LYS A 101 4.26 -4.50 5.33
CA LYS A 101 5.55 -4.78 4.64
C LYS A 101 6.66 -5.14 5.62
N ILE A 102 6.70 -4.55 6.81
CA ILE A 102 7.65 -4.96 7.85
C ILE A 102 7.33 -6.38 8.33
N SER A 103 6.06 -6.71 8.54
CA SER A 103 5.66 -8.07 8.88
C SER A 103 6.03 -9.07 7.78
N GLU A 104 5.91 -8.70 6.50
CA GLU A 104 6.41 -9.54 5.39
C GLU A 104 7.93 -9.74 5.44
N ILE A 105 8.71 -8.73 5.82
CA ILE A 105 10.17 -8.87 5.96
C ILE A 105 10.51 -9.86 7.06
N LEU A 106 9.88 -9.74 8.24
CA LEU A 106 10.13 -10.64 9.37
C LEU A 106 9.73 -12.08 9.02
N PHE A 107 8.59 -12.25 8.35
CA PHE A 107 8.14 -13.56 7.88
C PHE A 107 9.09 -14.15 6.84
N TRP A 108 9.59 -13.33 5.92
CA TRP A 108 10.57 -13.75 4.91
C TRP A 108 11.91 -14.15 5.55
N GLN A 109 12.34 -13.48 6.62
CA GLN A 109 13.55 -13.88 7.35
C GLN A 109 13.43 -15.27 7.99
N GLU A 110 12.23 -15.65 8.42
CA GLU A 110 11.99 -16.95 9.06
C GLU A 110 11.81 -18.07 8.03
N PHE A 111 11.07 -17.81 6.94
CA PHE A 111 10.60 -18.85 6.03
C PHE A 111 11.12 -18.75 4.59
N ALA A 112 11.90 -17.70 4.27
CA ALA A 112 12.39 -17.38 2.92
C ALA A 112 11.29 -17.28 1.84
N VAL A 113 10.03 -17.14 2.25
CA VAL A 113 8.85 -17.02 1.39
C VAL A 113 7.98 -15.87 1.87
N ARG A 114 7.13 -15.33 1.00
CA ARG A 114 6.11 -14.33 1.40
C ARG A 114 4.95 -15.02 2.11
N PHE A 115 4.05 -14.23 2.69
CA PHE A 115 2.86 -14.74 3.36
C PHE A 115 2.10 -15.76 2.49
N ASN A 116 1.83 -16.91 3.10
CA ASN A 116 1.15 -18.06 2.52
C ASN A 116 0.27 -18.71 3.62
N PHE A 117 -0.12 -19.97 3.46
CA PHE A 117 -0.94 -20.69 4.45
C PHE A 117 -0.30 -20.82 5.83
N ILE A 118 1.03 -20.75 5.96
CA ILE A 118 1.70 -20.76 7.27
C ILE A 118 1.30 -19.52 8.09
N ALA A 119 1.09 -18.37 7.42
CA ALA A 119 0.61 -17.17 8.09
C ALA A 119 -0.83 -17.33 8.62
N VAL A 120 -1.61 -18.26 8.09
CA VAL A 120 -2.95 -18.58 8.61
C VAL A 120 -2.84 -19.34 9.94
N ASP A 121 -1.90 -20.27 10.07
CA ASP A 121 -1.65 -20.96 11.34
C ASP A 121 -1.28 -19.96 12.44
N TYR A 122 -0.58 -18.88 12.09
CA TYR A 122 -0.24 -17.80 13.03
C TYR A 122 -1.48 -17.06 13.56
N LEU A 123 -2.58 -17.03 12.78
CA LEU A 123 -3.86 -16.45 13.18
C LEU A 123 -4.73 -17.44 13.98
N VAL A 124 -4.45 -18.74 13.90
CA VAL A 124 -5.10 -19.76 14.73
C VAL A 124 -4.43 -19.80 16.11
N TYR A 125 -3.11 -19.83 16.15
CA TYR A 125 -2.30 -19.93 17.38
C TYR A 125 -1.82 -18.56 17.89
N THR A 126 -2.75 -17.59 17.96
CA THR A 126 -2.43 -16.17 18.23
C THR A 126 -1.73 -15.93 19.56
N SER A 127 -2.12 -16.62 20.65
CA SER A 127 -1.54 -16.40 21.98
C SER A 127 -0.05 -16.76 22.02
N GLU A 128 0.31 -17.89 21.42
CA GLU A 128 1.68 -18.38 21.32
C GLU A 128 2.51 -17.47 20.42
N VAL A 129 1.98 -17.13 19.24
CA VAL A 129 2.66 -16.27 18.27
C VAL A 129 2.89 -14.86 18.81
N VAL A 130 1.88 -14.26 19.45
CA VAL A 130 2.03 -12.92 20.04
C VAL A 130 3.07 -12.94 21.17
N LYS A 131 3.12 -14.00 21.98
CA LYS A 131 4.14 -14.17 23.00
C LYS A 131 5.54 -14.28 22.35
N ASN A 132 5.69 -15.14 21.36
CA ASN A 132 6.95 -15.32 20.62
C ASN A 132 7.44 -14.00 20.01
N ILE A 133 6.54 -13.22 19.41
CA ILE A 133 6.87 -11.91 18.82
C ILE A 133 7.37 -10.93 19.88
N ARG A 134 6.71 -10.87 21.04
CA ARG A 134 7.09 -9.95 22.14
C ARG A 134 8.43 -10.31 22.77
N GLU A 135 8.76 -11.60 22.83
CA GLU A 135 10.02 -12.10 23.38
C GLU A 135 11.18 -11.99 22.37
N SER A 136 10.89 -12.17 21.08
CA SER A 136 11.92 -12.23 20.02
C SER A 136 12.26 -10.86 19.41
N TYR A 137 11.32 -9.91 19.42
CA TYR A 137 11.49 -8.63 18.72
C TYR A 137 11.33 -7.41 19.63
N ASN A 138 12.15 -6.38 19.37
CA ASN A 138 12.00 -5.08 20.00
C ASN A 138 10.81 -4.33 19.37
N MET A 139 9.62 -4.57 19.91
CA MET A 139 8.37 -3.98 19.42
C MET A 139 8.39 -2.44 19.38
N PRO A 140 8.92 -1.72 20.40
CA PRO A 140 9.08 -0.26 20.30
C PRO A 140 9.87 0.20 19.08
N LEU A 141 10.97 -0.46 18.73
CA LEU A 141 11.76 -0.10 17.55
C LEU A 141 11.01 -0.38 16.25
N ILE A 142 10.28 -1.49 16.18
CA ILE A 142 9.45 -1.81 15.01
C ILE A 142 8.38 -0.72 14.82
N PHE A 143 7.64 -0.37 15.88
CA PHE A 143 6.63 0.69 15.78
C PHE A 143 7.26 2.03 15.39
N LEU A 144 8.40 2.39 15.98
CA LEU A 144 9.12 3.61 15.61
C LEU A 144 9.48 3.63 14.12
N ALA A 145 9.96 2.51 13.57
CA ALA A 145 10.27 2.38 12.16
C ALA A 145 9.01 2.53 11.29
N VAL A 146 7.90 1.88 11.66
CA VAL A 146 6.61 1.98 10.96
C VAL A 146 6.13 3.43 10.95
N PHE A 147 6.11 4.10 12.10
CA PHE A 147 5.68 5.49 12.22
C PHE A 147 6.59 6.44 11.42
N SER A 148 7.90 6.24 11.50
CA SER A 148 8.88 7.07 10.79
C SER A 148 8.73 6.96 9.27
N LEU A 149 8.52 5.75 8.75
CA LEU A 149 8.27 5.52 7.33
C LEU A 149 6.92 6.10 6.89
N ALA A 150 5.85 5.92 7.67
CA ALA A 150 4.54 6.48 7.36
C ALA A 150 4.57 8.03 7.33
N ALA A 151 5.23 8.65 8.32
CA ALA A 151 5.47 10.09 8.33
C ALA A 151 6.35 10.51 7.15
N GLY A 152 7.39 9.74 6.84
CA GLY A 152 8.29 9.96 5.71
C GLY A 152 7.55 10.06 4.38
N PHE A 153 6.58 9.17 4.11
CA PHE A 153 5.73 9.25 2.93
C PHE A 153 4.87 10.51 2.92
N TYR A 154 4.26 10.88 4.04
CA TYR A 154 3.49 12.13 4.12
C TYR A 154 4.36 13.36 3.78
N PHE A 155 5.56 13.45 4.37
CA PHE A 155 6.49 14.53 4.08
C PHE A 155 7.03 14.50 2.65
N LEU A 156 7.26 13.30 2.08
CA LEU A 156 7.66 13.12 0.69
C LEU A 156 6.60 13.71 -0.25
N TRP A 157 5.33 13.31 -0.10
CA TRP A 157 4.25 13.83 -0.94
C TRP A 157 4.01 15.31 -0.75
N ARG A 158 4.22 15.82 0.47
CA ARG A 158 4.16 17.26 0.75
C ARG A 158 5.28 18.02 0.04
N LYS A 159 6.51 17.52 0.09
CA LYS A 159 7.68 18.11 -0.58
C LYS A 159 7.51 18.11 -2.10
N CYS A 160 6.88 17.08 -2.66
CA CYS A 160 6.54 17.00 -4.08
C CYS A 160 5.32 17.86 -4.48
N GLY A 161 4.69 18.57 -3.54
CA GLY A 161 3.52 19.43 -3.80
C GLY A 161 2.20 18.68 -4.02
N TYR A 162 2.18 17.35 -3.94
CA TYR A 162 0.97 16.56 -4.24
C TYR A 162 -0.10 16.65 -3.15
N THR A 163 0.30 16.92 -1.90
CA THR A 163 -0.69 17.22 -0.84
C THR A 163 -1.40 18.54 -1.09
N GLN A 164 -0.71 19.52 -1.68
CA GLN A 164 -1.29 20.81 -2.06
C GLN A 164 -2.21 20.66 -3.28
N LEU A 165 -1.79 19.92 -4.31
CA LEU A 165 -2.66 19.61 -5.45
C LEU A 165 -3.93 18.88 -5.01
N TRP A 166 -3.78 17.87 -4.15
CA TRP A 166 -4.93 17.24 -3.53
C TRP A 166 -5.78 18.30 -2.82
N SER A 167 -5.16 19.25 -2.07
CA SER A 167 -5.83 20.34 -1.33
C SER A 167 -6.81 21.12 -2.22
N GLU A 168 -6.32 21.56 -3.36
CA GLU A 168 -7.06 22.38 -4.32
C GLU A 168 -8.20 21.62 -5.01
N GLY A 169 -8.05 20.31 -5.20
CA GLY A 169 -9.03 19.45 -5.88
C GLY A 169 -10.39 19.29 -5.20
N VAL A 170 -10.65 19.87 -4.04
CA VAL A 170 -11.97 19.84 -3.39
C VAL A 170 -12.92 20.89 -3.94
N VAL A 171 -12.39 22.03 -4.37
CA VAL A 171 -13.19 23.18 -4.81
C VAL A 171 -13.56 23.06 -6.30
N GLU A 172 -12.69 22.43 -7.11
CA GLU A 172 -12.79 22.40 -8.57
C GLU A 172 -13.42 21.11 -9.15
N ASP A 173 -13.65 20.08 -8.35
CA ASP A 173 -13.86 18.71 -8.88
C ASP A 173 -15.33 18.36 -9.12
N ALA A 174 -15.70 18.26 -10.41
CA ALA A 174 -16.99 17.79 -10.89
C ALA A 174 -17.07 16.27 -11.16
N THR A 175 -16.05 15.49 -10.77
CA THR A 175 -16.04 14.04 -11.06
C THR A 175 -17.14 13.28 -10.29
N PRO A 176 -17.85 12.34 -10.94
CA PRO A 176 -18.85 11.52 -10.27
C PRO A 176 -18.25 10.74 -9.09
N HIS A 177 -18.93 10.77 -7.95
CA HIS A 177 -18.47 10.18 -6.69
C HIS A 177 -18.24 8.66 -6.74
N TRP A 178 -18.77 7.96 -7.74
CA TRP A 178 -18.62 6.51 -7.91
C TRP A 178 -17.50 6.12 -8.89
N TRP A 179 -17.00 7.05 -9.71
CA TRP A 179 -16.07 6.72 -10.80
C TRP A 179 -14.72 6.21 -10.32
N THR A 180 -14.10 6.89 -9.35
CA THR A 180 -12.77 6.50 -8.85
C THR A 180 -12.79 5.18 -8.06
N PRO A 181 -13.75 4.93 -7.15
CA PRO A 181 -13.92 3.60 -6.56
C PRO A 181 -14.08 2.49 -7.61
N MET A 182 -14.88 2.70 -8.67
CA MET A 182 -15.02 1.71 -9.74
C MET A 182 -13.71 1.47 -10.49
N LEU A 183 -12.95 2.52 -10.81
CA LEU A 183 -11.64 2.36 -11.44
C LEU A 183 -10.64 1.59 -10.57
N LEU A 184 -10.67 1.80 -9.25
CA LEU A 184 -9.79 1.09 -8.31
C LEU A 184 -10.16 -0.39 -8.15
N VAL A 185 -11.40 -0.77 -8.50
CA VAL A 185 -11.85 -2.17 -8.53
C VAL A 185 -11.39 -2.90 -9.79
N VAL A 186 -11.21 -2.21 -10.92
CA VAL A 186 -10.85 -2.85 -12.21
C VAL A 186 -9.61 -3.75 -12.10
N PRO A 187 -8.48 -3.30 -11.51
CA PRO A 187 -7.30 -4.17 -11.33
C PRO A 187 -7.58 -5.45 -10.53
N VAL A 188 -8.51 -5.41 -9.58
CA VAL A 188 -8.87 -6.56 -8.73
C VAL A 188 -9.64 -7.61 -9.54
N LEU A 189 -10.53 -7.17 -10.44
CA LEU A 189 -11.36 -8.05 -11.26
C LEU A 189 -10.61 -8.69 -12.42
N VAL A 190 -9.50 -8.07 -12.86
CA VAL A 190 -8.72 -8.51 -14.02
C VAL A 190 -7.68 -9.58 -13.64
N ILE A 191 -7.37 -9.78 -12.36
CA ILE A 191 -6.51 -10.88 -11.93
C ILE A 191 -7.29 -12.18 -12.17
N PRO A 192 -6.79 -13.09 -13.03
CA PRO A 192 -7.45 -14.37 -13.24
C PRO A 192 -7.49 -15.10 -11.91
N SER A 193 -8.66 -15.59 -11.52
CA SER A 193 -8.80 -16.57 -10.46
C SER A 193 -8.17 -17.87 -10.95
N TYR A 194 -6.85 -17.98 -10.87
CA TYR A 194 -6.17 -19.25 -11.00
C TYR A 194 -6.56 -20.06 -9.77
N SER A 195 -7.52 -20.97 -9.96
CA SER A 195 -7.79 -22.07 -9.05
C SER A 195 -6.49 -22.89 -8.97
N TYR A 196 -5.77 -22.76 -7.86
CA TYR A 196 -4.77 -23.73 -7.44
C TYR A 196 -5.47 -24.91 -6.79
#